data_AF-A0A1I4P065-F1
#
_entry.id   AF-A0A1I4P065-F1
#
_cell.length_a   1.000
_cell.length_b   1.000
_cell.length_c   1.000
_cell.angle_alpha   90.00
_cell.angle_beta   90.00
_cell.angle_gamma   90.00
#
_symmetry.space_group_name_H-M   'P 1'
#
loop_
_entity.id
_entity.type
_entity.pdbx_description
1 polymer ?
#
loop_
_entity_poly.entity_id
_entity_poly.type
_entity_poly.pdbx_seq_one_letter_code
_entity_poly.pdbx_strand_id
1 'polypeptide(L)' 'MKYLIDHKQKLIHKTAYAGDACRFNETPLEEREVSHSKDDIDTLIKTKGYMVCENCYHSNSFIVK' A
#
# COMPACT_ATOMS: atom_id res chain seq x y z
N MET A 1 2.30 9.19 -8.81
CA MET A 1 2.20 7.73 -8.54
C MET A 1 0.87 7.49 -7.84
N LYS A 2 0.17 6.38 -8.12
CA LYS A 2 -1.11 6.06 -7.47
C LYS A 2 -0.85 5.12 -6.28
N TYR A 3 -1.48 5.42 -5.15
CA TYR A 3 -1.40 4.66 -3.92
C TYR A 3 -2.77 4.08 -3.57
N LEU A 4 -2.78 2.86 -3.03
CA LEU A 4 -3.94 2.29 -2.37
C LEU A 4 -3.67 2.30 -0.86
N ILE A 5 -4.64 2.77 -0.09
CA ILE A 5 -4.55 2.93 1.35
C ILE A 5 -5.50 1.91 1.97
N ASP A 6 -4.93 1.05 2.82
CA ASP A 6 -5.66 0.09 3.64
C ASP A 6 -5.81 0.69 5.03
N HIS A 7 -7.01 1.16 5.38
CA HIS A 7 -7.27 1.75 6.69
C HIS A 7 -7.41 0.69 7.79
N LYS A 8 -7.80 -0.55 7.43
CA LYS A 8 -7.95 -1.67 8.37
C LYS A 8 -6.61 -2.09 8.97
N GLN A 9 -5.62 -2.25 8.11
CA GLN A 9 -4.26 -2.68 8.48
C GLN A 9 -3.29 -1.51 8.63
N LYS A 10 -3.72 -0.29 8.27
CA LYS A 10 -2.89 0.92 8.17
C LYS A 10 -1.68 0.72 7.26
N LEU A 11 -1.92 0.13 6.09
CA LEU A 11 -0.88 -0.12 5.09
C LEU A 11 -1.04 0.76 3.85
N ILE A 12 0.09 1.19 3.30
CA ILE A 12 0.17 1.91 2.03
C ILE A 12 0.72 0.97 0.96
N HIS A 13 -0.01 0.82 -0.13
CA HIS A 13 0.35 -0.03 -1.26
C HIS A 13 0.66 0.83 -2.50
N LYS A 14 1.67 0.45 -3.28
CA LYS A 14 1.87 0.99 -4.63
C LYS A 14 0.94 0.26 -5.58
N THR A 15 0.07 0.97 -6.29
CA THR A 15 -0.90 0.34 -7.20
C THR A 15 -0.23 -0.56 -8.24
N ALA A 16 0.97 -0.21 -8.71
CA ALA A 16 1.72 -0.99 -9.70
C ALA A 16 2.18 -2.39 -9.22
N TYR A 17 2.19 -2.63 -7.90
CA TYR A 17 2.68 -3.87 -7.29
C TYR A 17 1.66 -4.51 -6.34
N ALA A 18 0.46 -3.93 -6.23
CA ALA A 18 -0.60 -4.50 -5.42
C ALA A 18 -1.17 -5.74 -6.13
N GLY A 19 -1.25 -6.84 -5.40
CA GLY A 19 -1.79 -8.12 -5.86
C GLY A 19 -2.10 -9.02 -4.66
N ASP A 20 -2.45 -10.28 -4.91
CA ASP A 20 -2.98 -11.18 -3.87
C ASP A 20 -2.04 -11.37 -2.67
N ALA A 21 -0.73 -11.33 -2.89
CA ALA A 21 0.28 -11.47 -1.82
C ALA A 21 0.16 -10.42 -0.70
N CYS A 22 -0.36 -9.21 -1.01
CA CYS A 22 -0.57 -8.17 -0.01
C CYS A 22 -1.95 -8.22 0.66
N ARG A 23 -2.85 -9.10 0.22
CA ARG A 23 -4.22 -9.29 0.76
C ARG A 23 -5.08 -8.03 0.87
N PHE A 24 -4.74 -6.98 0.11
CA PHE A 24 -5.52 -5.73 0.08
C PHE A 24 -6.98 -5.96 -0.34
N ASN A 25 -7.24 -7.00 -1.15
CA ASN A 25 -8.58 -7.40 -1.57
C ASN A 25 -9.45 -7.96 -0.43
N GLU A 26 -8.89 -8.25 0.75
CA GLU A 26 -9.63 -8.70 1.94
C GLU A 26 -10.08 -7.53 2.85
N THR A 27 -9.56 -6.31 2.61
CA THR A 27 -9.94 -5.11 3.36
C THR A 27 -11.33 -4.64 2.92
N PRO A 28 -12.29 -4.31 3.81
CA PRO A 28 -13.61 -3.82 3.41
C PRO A 28 -13.54 -2.61 2.47
N LEU A 29 -14.47 -2.45 1.53
CA LEU A 29 -14.41 -1.38 0.53
C LEU A 29 -14.44 0.01 1.18
N GLU A 30 -15.19 0.17 2.26
CA GLU A 30 -15.30 1.36 3.08
C GLU A 30 -14.00 1.70 3.84
N GLU A 31 -13.08 0.74 3.97
CA GLU A 31 -11.75 0.92 4.58
C GLU A 31 -10.63 0.98 3.53
N ARG A 32 -10.99 1.13 2.24
CA ARG A 32 -10.04 1.34 1.15
C ARG A 32 -10.12 2.77 0.64
N GLU A 33 -8.97 3.42 0.52
CA GLU A 33 -8.85 4.73 -0.13
C GLU A 33 -7.81 4.69 -1.26
N VAL A 34 -7.98 5.58 -2.22
CA VAL A 34 -7.03 5.80 -3.31
C VAL A 34 -6.52 7.23 -3.22
N SER A 35 -5.20 7.41 -3.25
CA SER A 35 -4.59 8.74 -3.30
C SER A 35 -3.54 8.83 -4.40
N HIS A 36 -3.40 10.04 -4.94
CA HIS A 36 -2.35 10.42 -5.89
C HIS A 36 -1.34 11.41 -5.28
N SER A 37 -1.62 11.89 -4.07
CA SER A 37 -0.80 12.88 -3.36
C SER A 37 0.28 12.17 -2.55
N LYS A 38 1.55 12.47 -2.83
CA LYS A 38 2.66 11.95 -2.02
C LYS A 38 2.65 12.57 -0.62
N ASP A 39 2.26 13.82 -0.48
CA ASP A 39 2.29 14.53 0.80
C ASP A 39 1.28 13.95 1.80
N ASP A 40 0.12 13.51 1.30
CA ASP A 40 -0.90 12.84 2.12
C ASP A 40 -0.38 11.49 2.63
N ILE A 41 0.29 10.72 1.75
CA ILE A 41 0.92 9.45 2.10
C ILE A 41 2.04 9.65 3.13
N ASP A 42 2.91 10.63 2.90
CA ASP A 42 3.99 10.95 3.84
C ASP A 42 3.40 11.36 5.21
N THR A 43 2.28 12.09 5.23
CA THR A 43 1.57 12.45 6.46
C THR A 43 0.99 11.22 7.15
N LEU A 44 0.34 10.31 6.42
CA LEU A 44 -0.20 9.06 6.95
C LEU A 44 0.90 8.22 7.64
N ILE A 45 2.06 8.10 6.99
CA ILE A 45 3.20 7.35 7.52
C ILE A 45 3.81 8.03 8.73
N LYS A 46 4.16 9.31 8.62
CA LYS A 46 4.92 10.04 9.64
C LYS A 46 4.09 10.39 10.88
N THR A 47 2.80 10.65 10.70
CA THR A 47 1.95 11.23 11.76
C THR A 47 0.81 10.33 12.21
N LYS A 48 0.30 9.45 11.33
CA LYS A 48 -0.86 8.59 11.63
C LYS A 48 -0.51 7.12 11.86
N GLY A 49 0.78 6.78 11.81
CA GLY A 49 1.30 5.45 12.11
C GLY A 49 1.01 4.40 11.04
N TYR A 50 0.87 4.83 9.78
CA TYR A 50 0.75 3.90 8.65
C TYR A 50 2.12 3.36 8.27
N MET A 51 2.16 2.14 7.74
CA MET A 51 3.37 1.52 7.22
C MET A 51 3.25 1.26 5.73
N VAL A 52 4.36 1.08 5.04
CA VAL A 52 4.35 0.62 3.64
C VAL A 52 4.20 -0.89 3.60
N CYS A 53 3.41 -1.39 2.64
CA CYS A 53 3.29 -2.82 2.42
C CYS A 53 4.61 -3.40 1.88
N GLU A 54 5.20 -4.36 2.59
CA GLU A 54 6.45 -4.99 2.19
C GLU A 54 6.35 -5.64 0.81
N ASN A 55 5.26 -6.35 0.49
CA ASN A 55 5.09 -6.97 -0.83
C ASN A 55 5.02 -5.95 -1.98
N CYS A 56 4.56 -4.72 -1.71
CA CYS A 56 4.44 -3.67 -2.72
C CYS A 56 5.68 -2.78 -2.81
N TYR A 57 6.58 -2.83 -1.82
CA TYR A 57 7.76 -1.94 -1.72
C TYR A 57 9.10 -2.69 -1.68
N HIS A 58 9.12 -3.98 -1.35
CA HIS A 58 10.21 -4.90 -1.62
C HIS A 58 9.91 -5.66 -2.92
N SER A 59 10.27 -5.06 -4.05
CA SER A 59 10.37 -5.79 -5.30
C SER A 59 11.58 -6.73 -5.20
N ASN A 60 11.38 -7.94 -4.66
CA ASN A 60 12.42 -8.96 -4.68
C ASN A 60 12.69 -9.30 -6.15
N SER A 61 13.93 -9.11 -6.58
CA SER A 61 14.41 -9.34 -7.93
C SER A 61 14.00 -10.73 -8.41
N PHE A 62 13.28 -10.81 -9.52
CA PHE A 62 13.12 -12.08 -10.23
C PHE A 62 14.51 -12.55 -10.69
N ILE A 63 15.13 -13.48 -9.96
CA ILE A 63 16.13 -14.37 -10.56
C ILE A 63 15.30 -15.34 -11.41
N VAL A 64 15.27 -15.08 -12.71
CA VAL A 64 14.83 -16.07 -13.70
C VAL A 64 15.88 -17.19 -13.67
N LYS A 65 15.46 -18.40 -13.30
CA LYS A 65 16.26 -19.62 -13.53
C LYS A 65 15.98 -20.16 -14.92
#